data_AF-A0A258LLA3-F1
#
_entry.id   AF-A0A258LLA3-F1
#
_cell.length_a   1.000
_cell.length_b   1.000
_cell.length_c   1.000
_cell.angle_alpha   90.00
_cell.angle_beta   90.00
_cell.angle_gamma   90.00
#
_symmetry.space_group_name_H-M   'P 1'
#
loop_
_entity.id
_entity.type
_entity.pdbx_description
1 polymer ?
#
loop_
_entity_poly.entity_id
_entity_poly.type
_entity_poly.pdbx_seq_one_letter_code
_entity_poly.pdbx_strand_id
1 'polypeptide(L)'
;MEFVDGTTLKHVLDKKERFQTSEIVRIMEGLLAGLQFSHERGVIHRDIKPANIMLTKSGEVKIADFGIARIESSSMTQAGTMLGTPSYMSPEQFMGQTVDLRTDIYSSGVMLYQLLTGEKPFEGGLTAIMHKVLNTEPPPPSALSVNIPQAFDSVVQRAMAKRPQERFGSAGEFARALRDAFENKVAAGLGMIAEDASDDDATMIAGTRTIPLAAVPAGKPAAAPGPTTSKQSTSKQPASEQPVPKKPLPVALLGGLGAGGLLLAGAAAYFLTSHAPAPATVVSTPPAAIPAAAPAMTAAQRDSTLSGTLAALPCTFLSGTDTGSQPSLTGLAGAGAPQAALTAAINSLPPSIVPASSVQTIDGPYCDALNAIRPYHDFFGKPGMQLKISLDGGATVLHDGDLITVDNMMPQYSGYLQTDYFSGDGTVFHLYPTPTDTLKLQPANSIKVLGDPSKGGASWQISAPYGTDLVISIATSSPLFSVRRPQDENASDYLPALRAALQNAASSGQNLSVAAIQVITQPK
;
A
#
# COMPACT_ATOMS: atom_id res chain seq x y z
N MET A 1 28.88 -4.84 1.63
CA MET A 1 28.79 -6.10 2.40
C MET A 1 30.20 -6.51 2.81
N GLU A 2 30.36 -7.15 3.96
CA GLU A 2 31.61 -7.82 4.37
C GLU A 2 31.91 -8.96 3.38
N PHE A 3 33.18 -9.17 3.03
CA PHE A 3 33.61 -10.34 2.27
C PHE A 3 33.61 -11.56 3.19
N VAL A 4 32.84 -12.58 2.86
CA VAL A 4 32.77 -13.83 3.64
C VAL A 4 33.59 -14.90 2.95
N ASP A 5 34.71 -15.33 3.57
CA ASP A 5 35.52 -16.45 3.09
C ASP A 5 34.83 -17.79 3.43
N GLY A 6 34.06 -18.30 2.47
CA GLY A 6 33.21 -19.49 2.62
C GLY A 6 32.63 -20.01 1.30
N THR A 7 31.80 -21.06 1.38
CA THR A 7 31.07 -21.61 0.23
C THR A 7 29.56 -21.52 0.44
N THR A 8 28.79 -21.36 -0.63
CA THR A 8 27.32 -21.35 -0.51
C THR A 8 26.79 -22.77 -0.33
N LEU A 9 25.69 -22.92 0.40
CA LEU A 9 25.05 -24.21 0.57
C LEU A 9 24.58 -24.79 -0.78
N LYS A 10 24.23 -23.92 -1.75
CA LYS A 10 23.96 -24.33 -3.13
C LYS A 10 25.15 -25.06 -3.76
N HIS A 11 26.35 -24.52 -3.62
CA HIS A 11 27.55 -25.13 -4.19
C HIS A 11 27.82 -26.53 -3.61
N VAL A 12 27.59 -26.70 -2.30
CA VAL A 12 27.73 -28.00 -1.64
C VAL A 12 26.68 -29.00 -2.14
N LEU A 13 25.43 -28.57 -2.23
CA LEU A 13 24.32 -29.41 -2.73
C LEU A 13 24.49 -29.79 -4.21
N ASP A 14 24.98 -28.88 -5.05
CA ASP A 14 25.24 -29.14 -6.49
C ASP A 14 26.33 -30.20 -6.70
N LYS A 15 27.32 -30.27 -5.79
CA LYS A 15 28.32 -31.33 -5.77
C LYS A 15 27.80 -32.68 -5.27
N LYS A 16 26.53 -32.73 -4.84
CA LYS A 16 25.89 -33.90 -4.22
C LYS A 16 26.59 -34.38 -2.95
N GLU A 17 27.35 -33.52 -2.29
CA GLU A 17 27.93 -33.81 -0.97
C GLU A 17 26.78 -34.01 0.03
N ARG A 18 26.90 -35.02 0.89
CA ARG A 18 25.90 -35.35 1.92
C ARG A 18 26.45 -34.96 3.28
N PHE A 19 25.62 -34.28 4.07
CA PHE A 19 25.94 -33.94 5.45
C PHE A 19 25.49 -35.06 6.39
N GLN A 20 26.25 -35.26 7.48
CA GLN A 20 25.74 -36.06 8.59
C GLN A 20 24.59 -35.31 9.27
N THR A 21 23.66 -36.04 9.90
CA THR A 21 22.49 -35.42 10.56
C THR A 21 22.90 -34.36 11.59
N SER A 22 23.98 -34.58 12.33
CA SER A 22 24.52 -33.61 13.30
C SER A 22 24.91 -32.29 12.64
N GLU A 23 25.55 -32.36 11.48
CA GLU A 23 25.97 -31.19 10.71
C GLU A 23 24.78 -30.45 10.09
N ILE A 24 23.76 -31.19 9.63
CA ILE A 24 22.50 -30.60 9.15
C ILE A 24 21.83 -29.78 10.26
N VAL A 25 21.72 -30.37 11.47
CA VAL A 25 21.14 -29.69 12.63
C VAL A 25 21.93 -28.43 12.97
N ARG A 26 23.27 -28.52 13.02
CA ARG A 26 24.15 -27.37 13.28
C ARG A 26 23.96 -26.24 12.27
N ILE A 27 23.88 -26.57 10.97
CA ILE A 27 23.64 -25.59 9.90
C ILE A 27 22.27 -24.92 10.09
N MET A 28 21.23 -25.71 10.32
CA MET A 28 19.87 -25.22 10.49
C MET A 28 19.71 -24.38 11.75
N GLU A 29 20.38 -24.71 12.85
CA GLU A 29 20.40 -23.89 14.07
C GLU A 29 21.04 -22.54 13.81
N GLY A 30 22.17 -22.48 13.08
CA GLY A 30 22.81 -21.22 12.70
C GLY A 30 21.90 -20.36 11.82
N LEU A 31 21.24 -20.97 10.83
CA LEU A 31 20.24 -20.30 9.99
C LEU A 31 19.07 -19.75 10.82
N LEU A 32 18.48 -20.58 11.68
CA LEU A 32 17.32 -20.20 12.48
C LEU A 32 17.67 -19.15 13.54
N ALA A 33 18.89 -19.17 14.09
CA ALA A 33 19.38 -18.12 14.98
C ALA A 33 19.51 -16.77 14.25
N GLY A 34 20.09 -16.77 13.04
CA GLY A 34 20.17 -15.57 12.21
C GLY A 34 18.80 -15.02 11.83
N LEU A 35 17.86 -15.90 11.44
CA LEU A 35 16.48 -15.54 11.16
C LEU A 35 15.76 -14.97 12.38
N GLN A 36 15.89 -15.62 13.55
CA GLN A 36 15.32 -15.14 14.81
C GLN A 36 15.78 -13.70 15.12
N PHE A 37 17.08 -13.44 14.99
CA PHE A 37 17.65 -12.11 15.22
C PHE A 37 17.06 -11.04 14.28
N SER A 38 16.85 -11.38 13.01
CA SER A 38 16.22 -10.50 12.02
C SER A 38 14.71 -10.32 12.28
N HIS A 39 14.00 -11.39 12.61
CA HIS A 39 12.55 -11.37 12.87
C HIS A 39 12.20 -10.52 14.09
N GLU A 40 13.01 -10.56 15.15
CA GLU A 40 12.86 -9.70 16.33
C GLU A 40 12.98 -8.20 16.01
N ARG A 41 13.60 -7.86 14.87
CA ARG A 41 13.75 -6.49 14.37
C ARG A 41 12.76 -6.17 13.24
N GLY A 42 11.77 -7.02 13.02
CA GLY A 42 10.75 -6.85 11.99
C GLY A 42 11.25 -7.09 10.56
N VAL A 43 12.44 -7.69 10.38
CA VAL A 43 13.01 -7.96 9.05
C VAL A 43 12.74 -9.41 8.67
N ILE A 44 11.99 -9.61 7.58
CA ILE A 44 11.71 -10.92 6.98
C ILE A 44 12.62 -11.08 5.75
N HIS A 45 13.29 -12.22 5.62
CA HIS A 45 14.27 -12.45 4.56
C HIS A 45 13.62 -12.67 3.19
N ARG A 46 12.50 -13.40 3.11
CA ARG A 46 11.65 -13.65 1.92
C ARG A 46 12.28 -14.45 0.77
N ASP A 47 13.61 -14.61 0.76
CA ASP A 47 14.33 -15.38 -0.26
C ASP A 47 15.27 -16.44 0.34
N ILE A 48 14.80 -17.17 1.35
CA ILE A 48 15.60 -18.24 1.97
C ILE A 48 15.74 -19.40 0.98
N LYS A 49 16.98 -19.63 0.53
CA LYS A 49 17.39 -20.69 -0.39
C LYS A 49 18.88 -20.99 -0.24
N PRO A 50 19.38 -22.16 -0.66
CA PRO A 50 20.79 -22.50 -0.50
C PRO A 50 21.81 -21.54 -1.13
N ALA A 51 21.41 -20.75 -2.13
CA ALA A 51 22.29 -19.75 -2.75
C ALA A 51 22.60 -18.57 -1.81
N ASN A 52 21.71 -18.30 -0.86
CA ASN A 52 21.76 -17.17 0.06
C ASN A 52 22.32 -17.58 1.44
N ILE A 53 22.70 -18.85 1.62
CA ILE A 53 23.28 -19.36 2.86
C ILE A 53 24.74 -19.70 2.60
N MET A 54 25.65 -19.09 3.37
CA MET A 54 27.09 -19.31 3.28
C MET A 54 27.60 -20.08 4.50
N LEU A 55 28.45 -21.07 4.26
CA LEU A 55 29.23 -21.78 5.26
C LEU A 55 30.66 -21.26 5.24
N THR A 56 31.11 -20.64 6.33
CA THR A 56 32.48 -20.15 6.45
C THR A 56 33.45 -21.30 6.70
N LYS A 57 34.75 -21.08 6.48
CA LYS A 57 35.78 -22.06 6.83
C LYS A 57 35.86 -22.37 8.34
N SER A 58 35.40 -21.43 9.19
CA SER A 58 35.26 -21.65 10.64
C SER A 58 34.01 -22.44 11.02
N GLY A 59 33.17 -22.80 10.04
CA GLY A 59 31.94 -23.54 10.23
C GLY A 59 30.72 -22.66 10.53
N GLU A 60 30.85 -21.34 10.60
CA GLU A 60 29.72 -20.45 10.86
C GLU A 60 28.76 -20.37 9.67
N VAL A 61 27.47 -20.17 9.97
CA VAL A 61 26.43 -19.94 8.97
C VAL A 61 26.17 -18.45 8.86
N LYS A 62 26.34 -17.89 7.66
CA LYS A 62 25.97 -16.52 7.35
C LYS A 62 24.82 -16.48 6.34
N ILE A 63 23.83 -15.63 6.61
CA ILE A 63 22.70 -15.37 5.73
C ILE A 63 23.04 -14.15 4.87
N ALA A 64 23.03 -14.31 3.56
CA ALA A 64 23.30 -13.29 2.57
C ALA A 64 22.03 -12.94 1.79
N ASP A 65 22.03 -11.79 1.12
CA ASP A 65 20.97 -11.41 0.18
C ASP A 65 19.55 -11.51 0.76
N PHE A 66 19.31 -10.75 1.85
CA PHE A 66 17.95 -10.40 2.26
C PHE A 66 17.21 -9.91 1.01
N GLY A 67 16.05 -10.49 0.72
CA GLY A 67 15.39 -10.50 -0.59
C GLY A 67 14.89 -9.15 -1.13
N ILE A 68 15.75 -8.13 -1.15
CA ILE A 68 15.52 -6.76 -1.62
C ILE A 68 15.22 -6.75 -3.13
N ALA A 69 15.70 -7.75 -3.88
CA ALA A 69 15.55 -7.85 -5.33
C ALA A 69 14.34 -8.69 -5.80
N ARG A 70 13.56 -9.31 -4.89
CA ARG A 70 12.44 -10.21 -5.26
C ARG A 70 11.06 -9.54 -5.27
N ILE A 71 11.04 -8.21 -5.33
CA ILE A 71 9.81 -7.40 -5.45
C ILE A 71 9.29 -7.38 -6.91
N GLU A 72 9.93 -8.11 -7.83
CA GLU A 72 9.43 -8.34 -9.19
C GLU A 72 8.73 -9.71 -9.30
N SER A 73 7.40 -9.71 -9.44
CA SER A 73 6.65 -10.51 -10.43
C SER A 73 5.15 -10.61 -10.09
N SER A 74 4.40 -9.54 -10.37
CA SER A 74 2.95 -9.61 -10.64
C SER A 74 2.65 -9.85 -12.14
N SER A 75 3.63 -10.33 -12.92
CA SER A 75 3.44 -10.84 -14.28
C SER A 75 3.82 -12.32 -14.38
N MET A 76 3.04 -13.18 -13.71
CA MET A 76 3.14 -14.65 -13.83
C MET A 76 2.68 -15.20 -15.19
N THR A 77 2.50 -14.37 -16.21
CA THR A 77 1.86 -14.74 -17.50
C THR A 77 2.62 -14.38 -18.77
N GLN A 78 3.89 -13.98 -18.72
CA GLN A 78 4.69 -13.87 -19.96
C GLN A 78 5.85 -14.87 -20.00
N ALA A 79 5.89 -15.60 -21.12
CA ALA A 79 6.75 -16.74 -21.38
C ALA A 79 8.25 -16.43 -21.20
N GLY A 80 8.97 -17.32 -20.51
CA GLY A 80 10.32 -17.71 -20.96
C GLY A 80 11.47 -17.62 -19.97
N THR A 81 11.48 -16.70 -19.00
CA THR A 81 12.67 -16.54 -18.14
C THR A 81 12.32 -15.94 -16.78
N MET A 82 11.88 -16.78 -15.84
CA MET A 82 11.87 -16.41 -14.43
C MET A 82 13.30 -16.57 -13.89
N LEU A 83 13.93 -15.46 -13.51
CA LEU A 83 15.25 -15.44 -12.88
C LEU A 83 15.13 -15.91 -11.41
N GLY A 84 15.02 -17.23 -11.20
CA GLY A 84 15.06 -17.82 -9.86
C GLY A 84 14.44 -19.21 -9.76
N THR A 85 14.76 -19.93 -8.68
CA THR A 85 14.18 -21.25 -8.39
C THR A 85 12.95 -21.10 -7.47
N PRO A 86 11.72 -21.33 -7.95
CA PRO A 86 10.49 -21.16 -7.19
C PRO A 86 10.31 -22.22 -6.07
N SER A 87 11.15 -23.27 -6.05
CA SER A 87 11.00 -24.42 -5.16
C SER A 87 11.03 -24.14 -3.65
N TYR A 88 11.53 -22.97 -3.22
CA TYR A 88 11.59 -22.58 -1.79
C TYR A 88 10.54 -21.54 -1.40
N MET A 89 9.73 -21.07 -2.36
CA MET A 89 8.69 -20.09 -2.07
C MET A 89 7.57 -20.74 -1.26
N SER A 90 7.05 -19.98 -0.30
CA SER A 90 5.91 -20.38 0.53
C SER A 90 4.58 -20.29 -0.25
N PRO A 91 3.50 -20.97 0.22
CA PRO A 91 2.18 -20.85 -0.37
C PRO A 91 1.68 -19.41 -0.48
N GLU A 92 1.85 -18.62 0.57
CA GLU A 92 1.47 -17.21 0.60
C GLU A 92 2.25 -16.36 -0.42
N GLN A 93 3.51 -16.71 -0.71
CA GLN A 93 4.30 -16.06 -1.77
C GLN A 93 3.77 -16.38 -3.17
N PHE A 94 3.37 -17.62 -3.44
CA PHE A 94 2.74 -17.98 -4.72
C PHE A 94 1.35 -17.37 -4.89
N MET A 95 0.62 -17.18 -3.80
CA MET A 95 -0.71 -16.57 -3.80
C MET A 95 -0.68 -15.04 -3.77
N GLY A 96 0.50 -14.41 -3.64
CA GLY A 96 0.62 -12.96 -3.46
C GLY A 96 -0.03 -12.43 -2.18
N GLN A 97 -0.18 -13.29 -1.18
CA GLN A 97 -0.75 -12.96 0.12
C GLN A 97 0.27 -12.26 1.02
N THR A 98 -0.20 -11.73 2.15
CA THR A 98 0.67 -11.12 3.15
C THR A 98 1.67 -12.15 3.68
N VAL A 99 2.96 -11.84 3.50
CA VAL A 99 4.07 -12.61 4.05
C VAL A 99 4.44 -12.08 5.43
N ASP A 100 4.56 -12.97 6.41
CA ASP A 100 5.10 -12.68 7.73
C ASP A 100 6.41 -13.47 7.96
N LEU A 101 6.92 -13.47 9.19
CA LEU A 101 8.13 -14.22 9.56
C LEU A 101 8.03 -15.73 9.26
N ARG A 102 6.81 -16.28 9.16
CA ARG A 102 6.55 -17.71 8.94
C ARG A 102 6.76 -18.12 7.49
N THR A 103 6.87 -17.16 6.57
CA THR A 103 7.37 -17.41 5.20
C THR A 103 8.80 -17.95 5.24
N ASP A 104 9.69 -17.34 6.04
CA ASP A 104 11.08 -17.83 6.17
C ASP A 104 11.14 -19.18 6.89
N ILE A 105 10.19 -19.46 7.78
CA ILE A 105 10.03 -20.77 8.44
C ILE A 105 9.70 -21.85 7.41
N TYR A 106 8.77 -21.57 6.48
CA TYR A 106 8.44 -22.51 5.40
C TYR A 106 9.64 -22.79 4.50
N SER A 107 10.32 -21.75 4.03
CA SER A 107 11.50 -21.89 3.17
C SER A 107 12.65 -22.62 3.88
N SER A 108 12.82 -22.38 5.19
CA SER A 108 13.75 -23.13 6.04
C SER A 108 13.33 -24.60 6.17
N GLY A 109 12.04 -24.90 6.23
CA GLY A 109 11.50 -26.27 6.20
C GLY A 109 11.82 -27.01 4.90
N VAL A 110 11.66 -26.33 3.75
CA VAL A 110 12.08 -26.87 2.44
C VAL A 110 13.59 -27.16 2.41
N MET A 111 14.39 -26.26 3.01
CA MET A 111 15.85 -26.44 3.09
C MET A 111 16.23 -27.63 3.97
N LEU A 112 15.61 -27.77 5.15
CA LEU A 112 15.80 -28.92 6.03
C LEU A 112 15.46 -30.22 5.30
N TYR A 113 14.32 -30.28 4.61
CA TYR A 113 13.94 -31.45 3.82
C TYR A 113 15.02 -31.82 2.80
N GLN A 114 15.53 -30.83 2.07
CA GLN A 114 16.54 -31.07 1.04
C GLN A 114 17.89 -31.49 1.63
N LEU A 115 18.29 -30.94 2.78
CA LEU A 115 19.52 -31.36 3.45
C LEU A 115 19.43 -32.81 3.94
N LEU A 116 18.27 -33.21 4.46
CA LEU A 116 18.02 -34.57 4.96
C LEU A 116 17.98 -35.60 3.82
N THR A 117 17.26 -35.31 2.74
CA THR A 117 16.97 -36.27 1.67
C THR A 117 17.93 -36.16 0.48
N GLY A 118 18.54 -34.99 0.32
CA GLY A 118 19.32 -34.62 -0.87
C GLY A 118 18.47 -34.17 -2.07
N GLU A 119 17.14 -34.15 -1.94
CA GLU A 119 16.19 -33.81 -3.00
C GLU A 119 15.16 -32.78 -2.51
N LYS A 120 14.55 -32.03 -3.42
CA LYS A 120 13.51 -31.06 -3.01
C LYS A 120 12.19 -31.79 -2.78
N PRO A 121 11.33 -31.29 -1.86
CA PRO A 121 10.04 -31.92 -1.59
C PRO A 121 9.09 -31.84 -2.80
N PHE A 122 9.22 -30.78 -3.61
CA PHE A 122 8.40 -30.57 -4.81
C PHE A 122 9.28 -30.23 -6.01
N GLU A 123 9.17 -31.04 -7.05
CA GLU A 123 9.84 -30.85 -8.34
C GLU A 123 8.84 -30.80 -9.51
N GLY A 124 9.27 -30.17 -10.61
CA GLY A 124 8.50 -29.98 -11.83
C GLY A 124 8.71 -28.59 -12.45
N GLY A 125 7.96 -28.28 -13.51
CA GLY A 125 7.88 -26.92 -14.04
C GLY A 125 7.17 -25.97 -13.06
N LEU A 126 7.22 -24.66 -13.33
CA LEU A 126 6.68 -23.62 -12.45
C LEU A 126 5.22 -23.89 -12.00
N THR A 127 4.32 -24.22 -12.93
CA THR A 127 2.92 -24.52 -12.64
C THR A 127 2.76 -25.77 -11.76
N ALA A 128 3.58 -26.79 -11.96
CA ALA A 128 3.55 -28.02 -11.16
C ALA A 128 4.07 -27.78 -9.74
N ILE A 129 5.14 -27.00 -9.59
CA ILE A 129 5.67 -26.57 -8.29
C ILE A 129 4.61 -25.74 -7.55
N MET A 130 4.01 -24.75 -8.22
CA MET A 130 2.95 -23.94 -7.62
C MET A 130 1.80 -24.82 -7.11
N HIS A 131 1.25 -25.71 -7.95
CA HIS A 131 0.17 -26.60 -7.53
C HIS A 131 0.55 -27.46 -6.32
N LYS A 132 1.75 -28.06 -6.32
CA LYS A 132 2.21 -28.90 -5.19
C LYS A 132 2.44 -28.09 -3.92
N VAL A 133 3.03 -26.90 -4.03
CA VAL A 133 3.24 -26.02 -2.89
C VAL A 133 1.91 -25.59 -2.27
N LEU A 134 0.88 -25.32 -3.07
CA LEU A 134 -0.43 -24.91 -2.57
C LEU A 134 -1.27 -26.08 -2.03
N ASN A 135 -1.20 -27.26 -2.66
CA ASN A 135 -2.22 -28.31 -2.47
C ASN A 135 -1.69 -29.69 -2.05
N THR A 136 -0.37 -29.89 -1.96
CA THR A 136 0.22 -31.22 -1.71
C THR A 136 1.13 -31.20 -0.50
N GLU A 137 0.92 -32.13 0.43
CA GLU A 137 1.82 -32.32 1.57
C GLU A 137 3.18 -32.86 1.12
N PRO A 138 4.30 -32.43 1.74
CA PRO A 138 5.60 -32.99 1.41
C PRO A 138 5.64 -34.47 1.84
N PRO A 139 6.28 -35.35 1.05
CA PRO A 139 6.57 -36.71 1.51
C PRO A 139 7.35 -36.65 2.84
N PRO A 140 7.17 -37.62 3.75
CA PRO A 140 7.98 -37.66 4.96
C PRO A 140 9.45 -37.99 4.59
N PRO A 141 10.45 -37.24 5.10
CA PRO A 141 11.86 -37.53 4.87
C PRO A 141 12.26 -38.99 5.15
N SER A 142 11.72 -39.60 6.21
CA SER A 142 12.01 -40.98 6.59
C SER A 142 11.61 -42.01 5.53
N ALA A 143 10.67 -41.69 4.64
CA ALA A 143 10.27 -42.57 3.54
C ALA A 143 11.31 -42.62 2.40
N LEU A 144 12.20 -41.63 2.30
CA LEU A 144 13.25 -41.58 1.27
C LEU A 144 14.55 -42.24 1.74
N SER A 145 14.78 -42.36 3.05
CA SER A 145 15.96 -43.01 3.60
C SER A 145 15.73 -43.45 5.04
N VAL A 146 16.02 -44.74 5.30
CA VAL A 146 15.95 -45.36 6.64
C VAL A 146 16.90 -44.70 7.64
N ASN A 147 17.93 -43.98 7.17
CA ASN A 147 18.90 -43.29 8.03
C ASN A 147 18.37 -41.96 8.59
N ILE A 148 17.21 -41.49 8.13
CA ILE A 148 16.56 -40.26 8.63
C ILE A 148 15.58 -40.66 9.73
N PRO A 149 15.77 -40.19 10.98
CA PRO A 149 14.86 -40.52 12.07
C PRO A 149 13.46 -39.96 11.83
N GLN A 150 12.45 -40.75 12.18
CA GLN A 150 11.04 -40.38 12.02
C GLN A 150 10.66 -39.10 12.79
N ALA A 151 11.40 -38.77 13.86
CA ALA A 151 11.22 -37.52 14.61
C ALA A 151 11.39 -36.25 13.76
N PHE A 152 12.15 -36.32 12.65
CA PHE A 152 12.28 -35.19 11.72
C PHE A 152 11.04 -34.99 10.84
N ASP A 153 10.20 -36.02 10.66
CA ASP A 153 9.03 -35.92 9.79
C ASP A 153 8.02 -34.90 10.32
N SER A 154 7.70 -34.95 11.62
CA SER A 154 6.78 -33.99 12.25
C SER A 154 7.34 -32.56 12.24
N VAL A 155 8.66 -32.41 12.36
CA VAL A 155 9.32 -31.10 12.31
C VAL A 155 9.21 -30.49 10.92
N VAL A 156 9.53 -31.27 9.88
CA VAL A 156 9.40 -30.85 8.48
C VAL A 156 7.95 -30.55 8.14
N GLN A 157 7.03 -31.46 8.50
CA GLN A 157 5.59 -31.30 8.23
C GLN A 157 5.06 -29.99 8.84
N ARG A 158 5.39 -29.71 10.11
CA ARG A 158 4.96 -28.48 10.78
C ARG A 158 5.59 -27.24 10.17
N ALA A 159 6.90 -27.26 9.86
CA ALA A 159 7.55 -26.12 9.22
C ALA A 159 6.94 -25.79 7.84
N MET A 160 6.55 -26.83 7.09
CA MET A 160 6.00 -26.73 5.74
C MET A 160 4.46 -26.73 5.68
N ALA A 161 3.77 -26.55 6.81
CA ALA A 161 2.31 -26.49 6.85
C ALA A 161 1.79 -25.39 5.91
N LYS A 162 0.70 -25.65 5.19
CA LYS A 162 0.22 -24.74 4.15
C LYS A 162 -0.24 -23.40 4.73
N ARG A 163 -0.97 -23.45 5.84
CA ARG A 163 -1.41 -22.26 6.57
C ARG A 163 -0.29 -21.74 7.49
N PRO A 164 0.10 -20.46 7.40
CA PRO A 164 1.15 -19.91 8.26
C PRO A 164 0.89 -20.15 9.76
N GLN A 165 -0.34 -20.00 10.23
CA GLN A 165 -0.73 -20.19 11.63
C GLN A 165 -0.45 -21.60 12.18
N GLU A 166 -0.40 -22.62 11.33
CA GLU A 166 -0.14 -24.02 11.69
C GLU A 166 1.38 -24.32 11.80
N ARG A 167 2.22 -23.40 11.32
CA ARG A 167 3.69 -23.49 11.43
C ARG A 167 4.18 -23.14 12.84
N PHE A 168 5.48 -23.29 13.05
CA PHE A 168 6.16 -22.72 14.22
C PHE A 168 5.90 -21.21 14.31
N GLY A 169 5.68 -20.71 15.53
CA GLY A 169 5.42 -19.29 15.78
C GLY A 169 6.66 -18.42 15.68
N SER A 170 7.86 -19.01 15.77
CA SER A 170 9.14 -18.31 15.60
C SER A 170 10.25 -19.25 15.11
N ALA A 171 11.33 -18.68 14.59
CA ALA A 171 12.52 -19.45 14.21
C ALA A 171 13.16 -20.14 15.43
N GLY A 172 13.13 -19.51 16.60
CA GLY A 172 13.58 -20.12 17.86
C GLY A 172 12.73 -21.32 18.31
N GLU A 173 11.42 -21.32 18.06
CA GLU A 173 10.58 -22.50 18.31
C GLU A 173 10.95 -23.66 17.38
N PHE A 174 11.18 -23.37 16.10
CA PHE A 174 11.62 -24.36 15.12
C PHE A 174 13.00 -24.95 15.52
N ALA A 175 13.97 -24.11 15.91
CA ALA A 175 15.29 -24.59 16.31
C ALA A 175 15.24 -25.56 17.50
N ARG A 176 14.40 -25.28 18.50
CA ARG A 176 14.18 -26.18 19.65
C ARG A 176 13.60 -27.52 19.22
N ALA A 177 12.51 -27.50 18.43
CA ALA A 177 11.89 -28.73 17.94
C ALA A 177 12.85 -29.58 17.09
N LEU A 178 13.72 -28.94 16.31
CA LEU A 178 14.75 -29.63 15.52
C LEU A 178 15.80 -30.31 16.41
N ARG A 179 16.25 -29.62 17.46
CA ARG A 179 17.20 -30.17 18.43
C ARG A 179 16.60 -31.35 19.19
N ASP A 180 15.37 -31.21 19.68
CA ASP A 180 14.66 -32.28 20.40
C ASP A 180 14.51 -33.53 19.51
N ALA A 181 14.19 -33.36 18.22
CA ALA A 181 14.12 -34.46 17.26
C ALA A 181 15.48 -35.16 17.06
N PHE A 182 16.58 -34.41 17.09
CA PHE A 182 17.93 -34.95 16.99
C PHE A 182 18.37 -35.66 18.28
N GLU A 183 18.11 -35.10 19.45
CA GLU A 183 18.47 -35.70 20.75
C GLU A 183 17.66 -36.97 21.02
N ASN A 184 16.37 -37.00 20.66
CA ASN A 184 15.54 -38.19 20.77
C ASN A 184 16.06 -39.36 19.91
N LYS A 185 16.70 -39.08 18.75
CA LYS A 185 17.42 -40.10 17.96
C LYS A 185 18.62 -40.64 18.74
N VAL A 186 19.42 -39.76 19.32
CA VAL A 186 20.62 -40.14 20.06
C VAL A 186 20.25 -41.00 21.25
N ALA A 187 19.20 -40.64 22.00
CA ALA A 187 18.66 -41.43 23.10
C ALA A 187 18.12 -42.80 22.64
N ALA A 188 17.36 -42.87 21.53
CA ALA A 188 16.88 -44.13 20.98
C ALA A 188 18.01 -45.03 20.45
N GLY A 189 19.06 -44.45 19.86
CA GLY A 189 20.25 -45.16 19.40
C GLY A 189 21.17 -45.65 20.53
N LEU A 190 21.23 -44.91 21.65
CA LEU A 190 21.92 -45.30 22.88
C LEU A 190 21.11 -46.31 23.71
N GLY A 191 19.77 -46.26 23.66
CA GLY A 191 18.89 -47.24 24.30
C GLY A 191 18.99 -48.61 23.64
N MET A 192 19.16 -48.67 22.33
CA MET A 192 19.35 -49.92 21.56
C MET A 192 20.72 -50.60 21.79
N ILE A 193 21.68 -49.94 22.45
CA ILE A 193 22.96 -50.54 22.88
C ILE A 193 23.03 -50.80 24.38
N ALA A 194 21.97 -50.46 25.13
CA ALA A 194 21.90 -50.68 26.58
C ALA A 194 20.99 -51.87 26.97
N GLU A 195 20.23 -52.44 26.03
CA GLU A 195 19.34 -53.59 26.29
C GLU A 195 19.88 -54.95 25.82
N ASP A 196 21.11 -55.01 25.29
CA ASP A 196 21.75 -56.27 24.84
C ASP A 196 22.91 -56.73 25.75
N ALA A 197 22.87 -56.31 27.02
CA ALA A 197 23.81 -56.74 28.06
C ALA A 197 23.09 -57.53 29.17
N SER A 198 22.22 -58.47 28.79
CA SER A 198 21.80 -59.58 29.67
C SER A 198 21.14 -60.70 28.85
N ASP A 199 21.94 -61.54 28.20
CA ASP A 199 21.77 -62.99 28.31
C ASP A 199 22.96 -63.72 27.66
N ASP A 200 23.56 -64.61 28.45
CA ASP A 200 24.43 -65.67 27.98
C ASP A 200 23.61 -66.60 27.06
N ASP A 201 23.91 -66.68 25.77
CA ASP A 201 24.29 -67.96 25.14
C ASP A 201 24.73 -67.81 23.68
N ALA A 202 25.63 -68.70 23.27
CA ALA A 202 26.27 -68.75 21.98
C ALA A 202 25.32 -69.05 20.80
N THR A 203 25.61 -68.55 19.59
CA THR A 203 25.79 -69.33 18.33
C THR A 203 25.98 -68.42 17.11
N MET A 204 27.10 -68.59 16.42
CA MET A 204 27.40 -68.04 15.09
C MET A 204 26.64 -68.80 13.99
N ILE A 205 26.10 -68.16 12.93
CA ILE A 205 26.30 -68.55 11.50
C ILE A 205 26.00 -67.36 10.54
N ALA A 206 26.89 -67.21 9.55
CA ALA A 206 26.81 -66.38 8.36
C ALA A 206 25.66 -66.74 7.38
N GLY A 207 25.24 -65.76 6.56
CA GLY A 207 24.28 -66.00 5.48
C GLY A 207 24.16 -64.86 4.47
N THR A 208 25.08 -64.81 3.52
CA THR A 208 25.00 -64.05 2.27
C THR A 208 23.73 -64.39 1.48
N ARG A 209 22.98 -63.40 0.97
CA ARG A 209 22.14 -63.61 -0.22
C ARG A 209 21.93 -62.34 -1.04
N THR A 210 22.33 -62.47 -2.30
CA THR A 210 22.26 -61.54 -3.43
C THR A 210 20.89 -61.52 -4.13
N ILE A 211 20.57 -60.33 -4.66
CA ILE A 211 19.62 -59.81 -5.69
C ILE A 211 18.85 -60.82 -6.59
N PRO A 212 17.70 -60.42 -7.21
CA PRO A 212 17.82 -59.84 -8.57
C PRO A 212 16.90 -58.65 -8.91
N LEU A 213 17.45 -57.86 -9.85
CA LEU A 213 16.94 -56.71 -10.59
C LEU A 213 16.04 -57.18 -11.76
N ALA A 214 14.95 -56.49 -12.05
CA ALA A 214 14.18 -56.66 -13.29
C ALA A 214 13.91 -55.30 -13.96
N ALA A 215 14.12 -55.28 -15.29
CA ALA A 215 14.22 -54.09 -16.13
C ALA A 215 12.94 -53.77 -16.92
N VAL A 216 12.81 -52.46 -17.19
CA VAL A 216 12.10 -51.64 -18.21
C VAL A 216 11.50 -52.34 -19.45
N PRO A 217 10.50 -51.72 -20.12
CA PRO A 217 10.87 -51.07 -21.38
C PRO A 217 10.27 -49.67 -21.63
N ALA A 218 10.99 -48.94 -22.48
CA ALA A 218 10.81 -47.54 -22.88
C ALA A 218 9.88 -47.37 -24.09
N GLY A 219 9.24 -46.20 -24.19
CA GLY A 219 8.57 -45.70 -25.40
C GLY A 219 9.11 -44.32 -25.80
N LYS A 220 9.52 -44.17 -27.06
CA LYS A 220 10.17 -43.01 -27.70
C LYS A 220 9.15 -41.97 -28.27
N PRO A 221 9.59 -40.76 -28.70
CA PRO A 221 8.79 -39.53 -28.85
C PRO A 221 8.41 -39.17 -30.31
N ALA A 222 7.50 -38.19 -30.47
CA ALA A 222 7.25 -37.41 -31.70
C ALA A 222 6.76 -36.00 -31.28
N ALA A 223 7.50 -34.90 -31.53
CA ALA A 223 7.74 -34.15 -32.78
C ALA A 223 6.59 -33.20 -33.16
N ALA A 224 6.91 -31.89 -33.15
CA ALA A 224 6.11 -30.78 -33.66
C ALA A 224 6.21 -30.63 -35.18
N PRO A 225 5.31 -29.85 -35.80
CA PRO A 225 5.71 -28.94 -36.88
C PRO A 225 5.18 -27.51 -36.69
N GLY A 226 5.94 -26.56 -37.25
CA GLY A 226 5.75 -25.12 -37.16
C GLY A 226 4.79 -24.50 -38.21
N PRO A 227 5.05 -23.23 -38.62
CA PRO A 227 4.02 -22.18 -38.68
C PRO A 227 3.39 -21.99 -40.06
N THR A 228 2.21 -21.39 -40.12
CA THR A 228 1.61 -20.88 -41.36
C THR A 228 1.03 -19.48 -41.17
N THR A 229 1.53 -18.59 -42.01
CA THR A 229 1.09 -17.23 -42.31
C THR A 229 -0.34 -17.16 -42.84
N SER A 230 -1.12 -16.16 -42.41
CA SER A 230 -2.17 -15.59 -43.25
C SER A 230 -2.32 -14.09 -42.98
N LYS A 231 -2.26 -13.33 -44.08
CA LYS A 231 -2.43 -11.88 -44.20
C LYS A 231 -3.88 -11.59 -44.64
N GLN A 232 -4.54 -10.63 -43.99
CA GLN A 232 -5.68 -9.86 -44.51
C GLN A 232 -5.83 -8.68 -43.53
N SER A 233 -5.54 -7.41 -43.81
CA SER A 233 -5.70 -6.53 -44.98
C SER A 233 -7.15 -6.37 -45.43
N THR A 234 -7.86 -5.48 -44.75
CA THR A 234 -8.96 -4.70 -45.31
C THR A 234 -8.69 -3.22 -45.07
N SER A 235 -8.32 -2.56 -46.16
CA SER A 235 -8.15 -1.11 -46.30
C SER A 235 -9.51 -0.40 -46.29
N LYS A 236 -9.57 0.75 -45.58
CA LYS A 236 -10.50 1.84 -45.92
C LYS A 236 -9.96 3.19 -45.41
N GLN A 237 -9.24 3.88 -46.29
CA GLN A 237 -9.11 5.34 -46.35
C GLN A 237 -10.47 5.92 -46.85
N PRO A 238 -10.91 7.19 -46.61
CA PRO A 238 -10.16 8.46 -46.63
C PRO A 238 -10.65 9.45 -45.53
N ALA A 239 -10.38 10.76 -45.46
CA ALA A 239 -9.77 11.80 -46.27
C ALA A 239 -9.40 12.95 -45.32
N SER A 240 -8.53 13.84 -45.78
CA SER A 240 -8.28 15.19 -45.26
C SER A 240 -9.55 16.05 -45.16
N GLU A 241 -9.67 16.92 -44.15
CA GLU A 241 -10.03 18.33 -44.37
C GLU A 241 -9.78 19.24 -43.15
N GLN A 242 -9.45 20.48 -43.49
CA GLN A 242 -9.02 21.60 -42.65
C GLN A 242 -10.18 22.34 -41.95
N PRO A 243 -9.90 23.31 -41.05
CA PRO A 243 -10.84 23.81 -40.04
C PRO A 243 -11.72 24.98 -40.54
N VAL A 244 -12.89 25.15 -39.94
CA VAL A 244 -13.86 26.22 -40.27
C VAL A 244 -14.29 26.96 -38.98
N PRO A 245 -14.50 28.30 -39.00
CA PRO A 245 -14.25 29.20 -37.88
C PRO A 245 -15.49 29.59 -37.06
N LYS A 246 -15.22 30.22 -35.90
CA LYS A 246 -16.18 30.77 -34.93
C LYS A 246 -16.90 32.01 -35.49
N LYS A 247 -18.23 32.10 -35.30
CA LYS A 247 -19.05 33.31 -35.45
C LYS A 247 -19.39 33.90 -34.08
N PRO A 248 -19.34 35.23 -33.89
CA PRO A 248 -20.10 35.93 -32.85
C PRO A 248 -21.35 36.62 -33.45
N LEU A 249 -22.42 36.71 -32.65
CA LEU A 249 -23.63 37.50 -32.92
C LEU A 249 -23.80 38.56 -31.79
N PRO A 250 -24.61 39.61 -31.95
CA PRO A 250 -24.16 40.97 -31.74
C PRO A 250 -24.88 41.65 -30.57
N VAL A 251 -24.24 42.69 -30.03
CA VAL A 251 -24.86 43.64 -29.11
C VAL A 251 -25.49 44.75 -29.95
N ALA A 252 -26.80 44.98 -29.75
CA ALA A 252 -27.52 46.10 -30.35
C ALA A 252 -28.19 46.95 -29.26
N LEU A 253 -27.77 48.21 -29.26
CA LEU A 253 -28.52 49.46 -29.08
C LEU A 253 -29.48 49.63 -27.89
N LEU A 254 -29.20 50.65 -27.08
CA LEU A 254 -30.18 51.68 -26.72
C LEU A 254 -29.45 52.94 -26.21
N GLY A 255 -29.45 53.98 -27.05
CA GLY A 255 -29.24 55.35 -26.63
C GLY A 255 -30.58 56.06 -26.50
N GLY A 256 -30.64 57.09 -25.67
CA GLY A 256 -31.69 58.11 -25.77
C GLY A 256 -32.14 58.76 -24.47
N LEU A 257 -31.82 60.06 -24.38
CA LEU A 257 -32.62 61.14 -23.78
C LEU A 257 -32.42 61.48 -22.29
N GLY A 258 -31.76 62.62 -22.10
CA GLY A 258 -31.92 63.46 -20.93
C GLY A 258 -33.09 64.44 -21.05
N ALA A 259 -33.16 65.31 -20.03
CA ALA A 259 -34.07 66.45 -19.83
C ALA A 259 -35.47 66.12 -19.25
N GLY A 260 -35.59 66.18 -17.92
CA GLY A 260 -36.91 66.14 -17.26
C GLY A 260 -36.95 66.11 -15.72
N GLY A 261 -35.86 66.45 -15.00
CA GLY A 261 -35.79 66.25 -13.54
C GLY A 261 -35.64 67.50 -12.68
N LEU A 262 -35.72 68.71 -13.25
CA LEU A 262 -35.47 69.97 -12.54
C LEU A 262 -36.76 70.68 -12.04
N LEU A 263 -37.89 69.98 -12.00
CA LEU A 263 -39.17 70.49 -11.49
C LEU A 263 -39.76 69.71 -10.29
N LEU A 264 -38.98 68.83 -9.66
CA LEU A 264 -39.42 68.08 -8.46
C LEU A 264 -38.72 68.48 -7.15
N ALA A 265 -37.68 69.32 -7.21
CA ALA A 265 -36.98 69.83 -6.01
C ALA A 265 -37.69 71.04 -5.35
N GLY A 266 -38.62 71.71 -6.05
CA GLY A 266 -39.31 72.91 -5.56
C GLY A 266 -40.62 72.65 -4.80
N ALA A 267 -41.25 71.49 -4.98
CA ALA A 267 -42.55 71.17 -4.35
C ALA A 267 -42.42 70.50 -2.96
N ALA A 268 -41.27 69.88 -2.65
CA ALA A 268 -41.04 69.24 -1.36
C ALA A 268 -40.76 70.25 -0.23
N ALA A 269 -40.17 71.43 -0.55
CA ALA A 269 -39.83 72.44 0.45
C ALA A 269 -41.04 73.25 0.97
N TYR A 270 -42.15 73.31 0.22
CA TYR A 270 -43.35 74.07 0.60
C TYR A 270 -44.34 73.25 1.46
N PHE A 271 -44.30 71.92 1.37
CA PHE A 271 -45.15 71.03 2.19
C PHE A 271 -44.57 70.74 3.60
N LEU A 272 -43.29 71.05 3.82
CA LEU A 272 -42.60 70.79 5.10
C LEU A 272 -42.71 71.94 6.13
N THR A 273 -43.37 73.06 5.81
CA THR A 273 -43.39 74.25 6.69
C THR A 273 -44.78 74.71 7.15
N SER A 274 -45.87 74.05 6.79
CA SER A 274 -47.23 74.59 7.02
C SER A 274 -48.22 73.75 7.85
N HIS A 275 -47.81 72.63 8.45
CA HIS A 275 -48.71 71.86 9.34
C HIS A 275 -48.02 71.47 10.65
N ALA A 276 -48.08 72.35 11.64
CA ALA A 276 -47.75 72.04 13.03
C ALA A 276 -49.02 71.52 13.75
N PRO A 277 -49.05 70.26 14.21
CA PRO A 277 -50.10 69.79 15.11
C PRO A 277 -49.75 70.15 16.57
N ALA A 278 -50.79 70.45 17.36
CA ALA A 278 -50.73 70.72 18.79
C ALA A 278 -50.13 69.55 19.61
N PRO A 279 -49.57 69.81 20.81
CA PRO A 279 -48.93 68.77 21.60
C PRO A 279 -49.97 67.78 22.14
N ALA A 280 -49.98 66.57 21.58
CA ALA A 280 -50.68 65.45 22.17
C ALA A 280 -49.89 64.95 23.39
N THR A 281 -50.57 64.85 24.52
CA THR A 281 -50.10 64.18 25.74
C THR A 281 -49.72 62.74 25.41
N VAL A 282 -48.42 62.44 25.45
CA VAL A 282 -47.91 61.09 25.25
C VAL A 282 -48.22 60.29 26.52
N VAL A 283 -49.27 59.48 26.46
CA VAL A 283 -49.45 58.37 27.41
C VAL A 283 -48.27 57.43 27.16
N SER A 284 -47.35 57.32 28.13
CA SER A 284 -46.25 56.37 28.05
C SER A 284 -46.81 54.95 28.18
N THR A 285 -47.10 54.32 27.05
CA THR A 285 -47.13 52.86 26.98
C THR A 285 -45.72 52.36 27.36
N PRO A 286 -45.58 51.41 28.31
CA PRO A 286 -44.31 50.76 28.56
C PRO A 286 -43.78 50.22 27.23
N PRO A 287 -42.47 50.37 26.92
CA PRO A 287 -41.94 49.80 25.69
C PRO A 287 -42.26 48.31 25.70
N ALA A 288 -42.96 47.85 24.64
CA ALA A 288 -43.11 46.43 24.40
C ALA A 288 -41.72 45.81 24.53
N ALA A 289 -41.59 44.83 25.42
CA ALA A 289 -40.34 44.14 25.65
C ALA A 289 -39.77 43.76 24.28
N ILE A 290 -38.60 44.33 23.95
CA ILE A 290 -37.85 43.90 22.78
C ILE A 290 -37.77 42.38 22.93
N PRO A 291 -38.33 41.59 21.98
CA PRO A 291 -38.20 40.15 22.08
C PRO A 291 -36.71 39.87 22.22
N ALA A 292 -36.34 39.26 23.35
CA ALA A 292 -34.95 39.01 23.69
C ALA A 292 -34.28 38.45 22.42
N ALA A 293 -33.24 39.15 21.95
CA ALA A 293 -32.51 38.76 20.75
C ALA A 293 -32.29 37.25 20.83
N ALA A 294 -32.76 36.52 19.80
CA ALA A 294 -32.62 35.07 19.75
C ALA A 294 -31.17 34.74 20.16
N PRO A 295 -30.96 33.82 21.12
CA PRO A 295 -29.64 33.57 21.66
C PRO A 295 -28.68 33.33 20.50
N ALA A 296 -27.63 34.14 20.42
CA ALA A 296 -26.63 34.03 19.37
C ALA A 296 -26.11 32.59 19.35
N MET A 297 -26.13 31.94 18.18
CA MET A 297 -25.61 30.58 18.03
C MET A 297 -24.19 30.53 18.60
N THR A 298 -23.95 29.61 19.53
CA THR A 298 -22.61 29.35 20.05
C THR A 298 -21.70 28.83 18.95
N ALA A 299 -20.38 28.98 19.10
CA ALA A 299 -19.41 28.44 18.13
C ALA A 299 -19.64 26.94 17.85
N ALA A 300 -19.85 26.14 18.90
CA ALA A 300 -20.12 24.71 18.76
C ALA A 300 -21.40 24.40 17.95
N GLN A 301 -22.44 25.23 18.07
CA GLN A 301 -23.66 25.08 17.26
C GLN A 301 -23.40 25.44 15.80
N ARG A 302 -22.62 26.49 15.54
CA ARG A 302 -22.22 26.87 14.17
C ARG A 302 -21.40 25.74 13.54
N ASP A 303 -20.41 25.23 14.27
CA ASP A 303 -19.55 24.16 13.83
C ASP A 303 -20.36 22.90 13.48
N SER A 304 -21.23 22.46 14.40
CA SER A 304 -22.09 21.30 14.16
C SER A 304 -22.99 21.47 12.94
N THR A 305 -23.49 22.69 12.68
CA THR A 305 -24.38 22.96 11.54
C THR A 305 -23.58 22.97 10.23
N LEU A 306 -22.41 23.61 10.22
CA LEU A 306 -21.53 23.70 9.06
C LEU A 306 -21.04 22.31 8.64
N SER A 307 -20.50 21.55 9.60
CA SER A 307 -20.02 20.19 9.34
C SER A 307 -21.16 19.25 8.92
N GLY A 308 -22.30 19.29 9.61
CA GLY A 308 -23.46 18.46 9.26
C GLY A 308 -24.02 18.72 7.86
N THR A 309 -23.89 19.95 7.36
CA THR A 309 -24.41 20.36 6.04
C THR A 309 -23.38 20.14 4.92
N LEU A 310 -22.09 20.43 5.18
CA LEU A 310 -21.07 20.50 4.15
C LEU A 310 -20.11 19.29 4.13
N ALA A 311 -19.79 18.69 5.28
CA ALA A 311 -18.72 17.69 5.36
C ALA A 311 -19.06 16.37 4.66
N ALA A 312 -20.35 16.06 4.48
CA ALA A 312 -20.81 14.82 3.86
C ALA A 312 -21.04 14.93 2.34
N LEU A 313 -20.83 16.10 1.73
CA LEU A 313 -21.12 16.30 0.31
C LEU A 313 -20.26 15.39 -0.59
N PRO A 314 -20.88 14.70 -1.57
CA PRO A 314 -20.17 13.83 -2.51
C PRO A 314 -19.18 14.63 -3.37
N CYS A 315 -18.02 14.03 -3.65
CA CYS A 315 -16.97 14.63 -4.48
C CYS A 315 -16.52 16.01 -3.96
N THR A 316 -16.41 16.13 -2.63
CA THR A 316 -15.83 17.31 -1.98
C THR A 316 -14.81 16.88 -0.92
N PHE A 317 -13.82 17.74 -0.70
CA PHE A 317 -12.85 17.62 0.38
C PHE A 317 -12.69 19.01 0.99
N LEU A 318 -13.44 19.28 2.06
CA LEU A 318 -13.66 20.62 2.59
C LEU A 318 -13.15 20.74 4.02
N SER A 319 -12.54 21.89 4.31
CA SER A 319 -12.12 22.27 5.66
C SER A 319 -12.81 23.58 6.05
N GLY A 320 -13.37 23.61 7.25
CA GLY A 320 -13.94 24.79 7.87
C GLY A 320 -13.01 25.39 8.91
N THR A 321 -13.05 26.71 9.09
CA THR A 321 -12.51 27.37 10.29
C THR A 321 -13.54 28.34 10.85
N ASP A 322 -13.72 28.39 12.18
CA ASP A 322 -14.56 29.40 12.84
C ASP A 322 -13.67 30.31 13.71
N THR A 323 -13.53 31.57 13.29
CA THR A 323 -12.77 32.60 14.03
C THR A 323 -13.67 33.49 14.90
N GLY A 324 -14.96 33.15 15.04
CA GLY A 324 -15.91 33.83 15.92
C GLY A 324 -16.68 34.98 15.29
N SER A 325 -16.21 35.54 14.17
CA SER A 325 -16.87 36.63 13.44
C SER A 325 -17.53 36.16 12.14
N GLN A 326 -16.85 35.32 11.36
CA GLN A 326 -17.41 34.59 10.20
C GLN A 326 -16.66 33.26 10.03
N PRO A 327 -17.36 32.15 9.75
CA PRO A 327 -16.68 30.93 9.35
C PRO A 327 -16.04 31.10 7.97
N SER A 328 -14.99 30.34 7.69
CA SER A 328 -14.44 30.22 6.34
C SER A 328 -14.36 28.77 5.92
N LEU A 329 -14.44 28.54 4.61
CA LEU A 329 -14.46 27.25 3.98
C LEU A 329 -13.39 27.21 2.89
N THR A 330 -12.52 26.21 2.93
CA THR A 330 -11.49 25.96 1.91
C THR A 330 -11.55 24.50 1.47
N GLY A 331 -10.88 24.18 0.35
CA GLY A 331 -10.73 22.81 -0.11
C GLY A 331 -11.10 22.63 -1.57
N LEU A 332 -11.56 21.43 -1.92
CA LEU A 332 -11.81 20.98 -3.28
C LEU A 332 -13.26 20.55 -3.47
N ALA A 333 -13.84 20.87 -4.62
CA ALA A 333 -15.14 20.36 -5.05
C ALA A 333 -15.15 20.03 -6.54
N GLY A 334 -15.74 18.88 -6.89
CA GLY A 334 -15.82 18.44 -8.29
C GLY A 334 -16.61 19.38 -9.18
N ALA A 335 -16.17 19.54 -10.43
CA ALA A 335 -16.87 20.34 -11.43
C ALA A 335 -18.31 19.84 -11.71
N GLY A 336 -19.20 20.75 -12.08
CA GLY A 336 -20.58 20.43 -12.45
C GLY A 336 -21.49 20.20 -11.25
N ALA A 337 -22.06 18.99 -11.13
CA ALA A 337 -23.07 18.66 -10.12
C ALA A 337 -22.57 18.82 -8.66
N PRO A 338 -21.34 18.41 -8.28
CA PRO A 338 -20.83 18.62 -6.92
C PRO A 338 -20.70 20.11 -6.57
N GLN A 339 -20.19 20.94 -7.47
CA GLN A 339 -20.09 22.40 -7.27
C GLN A 339 -21.47 23.04 -7.09
N ALA A 340 -22.47 22.61 -7.87
CA ALA A 340 -23.85 23.08 -7.72
C ALA A 340 -24.45 22.64 -6.37
N ALA A 341 -24.20 21.40 -5.95
CA ALA A 341 -24.64 20.89 -4.65
C ALA A 341 -24.00 21.64 -3.48
N LEU A 342 -22.70 21.95 -3.56
CA LEU A 342 -22.00 22.78 -2.57
C LEU A 342 -22.62 24.18 -2.49
N THR A 343 -22.88 24.81 -3.64
CA THR A 343 -23.51 26.14 -3.69
C THR A 343 -24.90 26.11 -3.07
N ALA A 344 -25.71 25.10 -3.39
CA ALA A 344 -27.04 24.92 -2.81
C ALA A 344 -26.97 24.68 -1.29
N ALA A 345 -26.01 23.89 -0.83
CA ALA A 345 -25.80 23.61 0.58
C ALA A 345 -25.39 24.88 1.35
N ILE A 346 -24.46 25.68 0.81
CA ILE A 346 -24.08 26.98 1.39
C ILE A 346 -25.28 27.93 1.45
N ASN A 347 -26.08 28.00 0.38
CA ASN A 347 -27.28 28.84 0.33
C ASN A 347 -28.40 28.39 1.28
N SER A 348 -28.36 27.14 1.76
CA SER A 348 -29.32 26.62 2.74
C SER A 348 -28.94 26.97 4.19
N LEU A 349 -27.72 27.46 4.42
CA LEU A 349 -27.25 27.81 5.76
C LEU A 349 -27.92 29.11 6.26
N PRO A 350 -28.15 29.24 7.58
CA PRO A 350 -28.54 30.49 8.20
C PRO A 350 -27.56 31.63 7.82
N PRO A 351 -28.06 32.86 7.54
CA PRO A 351 -27.20 33.99 7.16
C PRO A 351 -26.07 34.30 8.14
N SER A 352 -26.26 33.97 9.42
CA SER A 352 -25.27 34.16 10.49
C SER A 352 -24.07 33.20 10.45
N ILE A 353 -24.11 32.16 9.60
CA ILE A 353 -23.07 31.12 9.53
C ILE A 353 -22.62 30.80 8.10
N VAL A 354 -23.01 31.60 7.11
CA VAL A 354 -22.56 31.43 5.73
C VAL A 354 -21.05 31.66 5.68
N PRO A 355 -20.24 30.68 5.23
CA PRO A 355 -18.80 30.83 5.26
C PRO A 355 -18.28 31.63 4.08
N ALA A 356 -17.20 32.39 4.30
CA ALA A 356 -16.37 32.87 3.21
C ALA A 356 -15.72 31.66 2.52
N SER A 357 -15.97 31.45 1.22
CA SER A 357 -15.55 30.26 0.49
C SER A 357 -14.33 30.54 -0.40
N SER A 358 -13.28 29.73 -0.23
CA SER A 358 -12.13 29.61 -1.12
C SER A 358 -11.97 28.16 -1.55
N VAL A 359 -13.06 27.56 -2.01
CA VAL A 359 -13.10 26.18 -2.53
C VAL A 359 -12.72 26.19 -4.00
N GLN A 360 -11.71 25.40 -4.36
CA GLN A 360 -11.26 25.23 -5.73
C GLN A 360 -12.10 24.19 -6.46
N THR A 361 -12.46 24.48 -7.70
CA THR A 361 -13.12 23.51 -8.57
C THR A 361 -12.07 22.57 -9.16
N ILE A 362 -12.28 21.27 -8.99
CA ILE A 362 -11.43 20.24 -9.60
C ILE A 362 -12.18 19.54 -10.74
N ASP A 363 -11.63 19.62 -11.94
CA ASP A 363 -12.14 18.94 -13.13
C ASP A 363 -11.36 17.65 -13.38
N GLY A 364 -12.04 16.58 -13.82
CA GLY A 364 -11.43 15.27 -14.07
C GLY A 364 -12.00 14.12 -13.21
N PRO A 365 -11.39 12.92 -13.31
CA PRO A 365 -11.94 11.67 -12.76
C PRO A 365 -11.69 11.49 -11.25
N TYR A 366 -11.67 12.57 -10.47
CA TYR A 366 -11.17 12.56 -9.09
C TYR A 366 -12.23 12.31 -8.01
N CYS A 367 -13.51 12.29 -8.37
CA CYS A 367 -14.59 12.17 -7.40
C CYS A 367 -14.48 10.90 -6.55
N ASP A 368 -14.08 9.79 -7.15
CA ASP A 368 -13.95 8.52 -6.44
C ASP A 368 -12.79 8.52 -5.43
N ALA A 369 -11.71 9.26 -5.72
CA ALA A 369 -10.59 9.47 -4.83
C ALA A 369 -10.97 10.38 -3.66
N LEU A 370 -11.62 11.52 -3.93
CA LEU A 370 -12.11 12.43 -2.89
C LEU A 370 -13.13 11.72 -1.97
N ASN A 371 -14.07 10.96 -2.55
CA ASN A 371 -15.04 10.17 -1.78
C ASN A 371 -14.37 9.09 -0.92
N ALA A 372 -13.21 8.54 -1.35
CA ALA A 372 -12.49 7.53 -0.59
C ALA A 372 -11.84 8.11 0.68
N ILE A 373 -11.30 9.33 0.62
CA ILE A 373 -10.60 9.95 1.76
C ILE A 373 -11.49 10.82 2.65
N ARG A 374 -12.55 11.42 2.09
CA ARG A 374 -13.44 12.36 2.80
C ARG A 374 -13.93 11.84 4.18
N PRO A 375 -14.36 10.58 4.35
CA PRO A 375 -14.83 10.10 5.65
C PRO A 375 -13.79 10.18 6.77
N TYR A 376 -12.51 10.28 6.43
CA TYR A 376 -11.38 10.30 7.35
C TYR A 376 -10.76 11.70 7.51
N HIS A 377 -11.35 12.72 6.89
CA HIS A 377 -10.93 14.11 7.02
C HIS A 377 -11.62 14.77 8.21
N ASP A 378 -10.85 15.39 9.10
CA ASP A 378 -11.38 16.22 10.18
C ASP A 378 -11.75 17.60 9.63
N PHE A 379 -13.05 17.87 9.47
CA PHE A 379 -13.56 19.07 8.81
C PHE A 379 -13.08 20.39 9.46
N PHE A 380 -13.02 20.48 10.80
CA PHE A 380 -12.53 21.68 11.48
C PHE A 380 -11.07 21.63 11.84
N GLY A 381 -10.54 20.42 12.02
CA GLY A 381 -9.14 20.20 12.32
C GLY A 381 -8.74 20.68 13.69
N LYS A 382 -8.25 19.76 14.53
CA LYS A 382 -7.54 20.20 15.73
C LYS A 382 -6.15 20.72 15.34
N PRO A 383 -5.73 21.90 15.85
CA PRO A 383 -4.42 22.47 15.54
C PRO A 383 -3.28 21.46 15.79
N GLY A 384 -2.45 21.25 14.77
CA GLY A 384 -1.29 20.35 14.84
C GLY A 384 -1.60 18.86 14.69
N MET A 385 -2.85 18.41 14.75
CA MET A 385 -3.18 16.98 14.57
C MET A 385 -3.44 16.57 13.12
N GLN A 386 -3.41 17.53 12.18
CA GLN A 386 -3.64 17.26 10.77
C GLN A 386 -2.33 17.24 9.99
N LEU A 387 -2.27 16.28 9.07
CA LEU A 387 -1.36 16.31 7.92
C LEU A 387 -1.67 17.54 7.07
N LYS A 388 -0.64 18.28 6.67
CA LYS A 388 -0.76 19.37 5.70
C LYS A 388 0.19 19.13 4.54
N ILE A 389 -0.27 19.47 3.35
CA ILE A 389 0.53 19.35 2.13
C ILE A 389 0.54 20.64 1.34
N SER A 390 1.66 20.93 0.70
CA SER A 390 1.83 22.02 -0.24
C SER A 390 2.82 21.62 -1.32
N LEU A 391 2.73 22.25 -2.49
CA LEU A 391 3.83 22.20 -3.45
C LEU A 391 4.94 23.15 -2.99
N ASP A 392 6.18 22.84 -3.39
CA ASP A 392 7.34 23.69 -3.10
C ASP A 392 7.08 25.14 -3.56
N GLY A 393 7.52 26.09 -2.72
CA GLY A 393 7.28 27.52 -2.93
C GLY A 393 5.80 27.96 -2.92
N GLY A 394 4.86 27.09 -2.56
CA GLY A 394 3.43 27.38 -2.61
C GLY A 394 2.87 27.44 -4.03
N ALA A 395 3.53 26.77 -4.98
CA ALA A 395 3.07 26.69 -6.35
C ALA A 395 1.66 26.07 -6.43
N THR A 396 0.86 26.53 -7.39
CA THR A 396 -0.44 25.95 -7.74
C THR A 396 -0.54 25.56 -9.21
N VAL A 397 0.44 26.02 -10.01
CA VAL A 397 0.59 25.73 -11.43
C VAL A 397 2.01 25.24 -11.67
N LEU A 398 2.15 24.13 -12.39
CA LEU A 398 3.43 23.54 -12.83
C LEU A 398 3.44 23.43 -14.35
N HIS A 399 4.60 23.63 -14.97
CA HIS A 399 4.78 23.54 -16.42
C HIS A 399 5.50 22.25 -16.82
N ASP A 400 5.42 21.89 -18.10
CA ASP A 400 6.16 20.76 -18.68
C ASP A 400 7.64 20.77 -18.30
N GLY A 401 8.13 19.66 -17.74
CA GLY A 401 9.49 19.48 -17.25
C GLY A 401 9.77 20.07 -15.85
N ASP A 402 8.83 20.78 -15.22
CA ASP A 402 8.96 21.19 -13.82
C ASP A 402 8.94 19.96 -12.91
N LEU A 403 9.69 20.02 -11.81
CA LEU A 403 9.69 18.95 -10.80
C LEU A 403 8.47 19.05 -9.89
N ILE A 404 7.82 17.92 -9.65
CA ILE A 404 6.75 17.82 -8.67
C ILE A 404 7.39 17.63 -7.30
N THR A 405 7.41 18.70 -6.50
CA THR A 405 7.89 18.64 -5.12
C THR A 405 6.73 18.82 -4.16
N VAL A 406 6.50 17.83 -3.28
CA VAL A 406 5.41 17.85 -2.30
C VAL A 406 5.99 17.91 -0.89
N ASP A 407 5.70 18.99 -0.18
CA ASP A 407 6.02 19.17 1.24
C ASP A 407 4.91 18.58 2.09
N ASN A 408 5.23 17.58 2.91
CA ASN A 408 4.31 16.92 3.82
C ASN A 408 4.65 17.28 5.26
N MET A 409 3.86 18.15 5.90
CA MET A 409 3.97 18.46 7.32
C MET A 409 3.20 17.39 8.11
N MET A 410 3.92 16.47 8.74
CA MET A 410 3.34 15.38 9.52
C MET A 410 2.52 15.91 10.71
N PRO A 411 1.43 15.23 11.09
CA PRO A 411 0.66 15.57 12.28
C PRO A 411 1.48 15.40 13.58
N GLN A 412 0.87 15.74 14.71
CA GLN A 412 1.44 15.61 16.07
C GLN A 412 1.71 14.16 16.52
N TYR A 413 1.57 13.18 15.64
CA TYR A 413 1.95 11.80 15.87
C TYR A 413 2.92 11.33 14.78
N SER A 414 3.86 10.46 15.17
CA SER A 414 4.72 9.79 14.20
C SER A 414 3.89 8.81 13.39
N GLY A 415 4.08 8.78 12.08
CA GLY A 415 3.25 7.98 11.18
C GLY A 415 3.93 7.64 9.87
N TYR A 416 3.38 6.64 9.20
CA TYR A 416 3.72 6.26 7.85
C TYR A 416 3.01 7.19 6.88
N LEU A 417 3.76 7.75 5.95
CA LEU A 417 3.28 8.69 4.94
C LEU A 417 3.13 7.97 3.60
N GLN A 418 1.94 8.03 3.02
CA GLN A 418 1.67 7.65 1.65
C GLN A 418 1.24 8.91 0.90
N THR A 419 1.90 9.22 -0.23
CA THR A 419 1.55 10.35 -1.09
C THR A 419 1.32 9.84 -2.51
N ASP A 420 0.17 10.18 -3.07
CA ASP A 420 -0.30 9.70 -4.37
C ASP A 420 -0.62 10.91 -5.25
N TYR A 421 -0.12 10.87 -6.49
CA TYR A 421 -0.40 11.85 -7.53
C TYR A 421 -1.33 11.21 -8.56
N PHE A 422 -2.55 11.70 -8.65
CA PHE A 422 -3.56 11.25 -9.61
C PHE A 422 -3.52 12.17 -10.83
N SER A 423 -3.22 11.59 -11.99
CA SER A 423 -3.22 12.29 -13.27
C SER A 423 -4.60 12.25 -13.93
N GLY A 424 -4.89 13.24 -14.78
CA GLY A 424 -6.15 13.36 -15.52
C GLY A 424 -6.45 12.20 -16.48
N ASP A 425 -5.45 11.40 -16.84
CA ASP A 425 -5.63 10.20 -17.66
C ASP A 425 -6.09 8.96 -16.87
N GLY A 426 -6.21 9.08 -15.54
CA GLY A 426 -6.61 8.00 -14.65
C GLY A 426 -5.45 7.17 -14.10
N THR A 427 -4.20 7.57 -14.34
CA THR A 427 -3.01 6.97 -13.73
C THR A 427 -2.76 7.56 -12.35
N VAL A 428 -2.36 6.71 -11.40
CA VAL A 428 -1.94 7.11 -10.06
C VAL A 428 -0.46 6.82 -9.93
N PHE A 429 0.34 7.85 -9.62
CA PHE A 429 1.75 7.74 -9.33
C PHE A 429 1.98 7.80 -7.83
N HIS A 430 2.66 6.81 -7.28
CA HIS A 430 2.94 6.76 -5.85
C HIS A 430 4.30 7.41 -5.56
N LEU A 431 4.26 8.58 -4.90
CA LEU A 431 5.43 9.40 -4.66
C LEU A 431 6.18 8.89 -3.43
N TYR A 432 7.40 8.41 -3.67
CA TYR A 432 8.22 7.78 -2.65
C TYR A 432 9.63 8.38 -2.60
N PRO A 433 10.14 8.78 -1.43
CA PRO A 433 11.42 9.48 -1.33
C PRO A 433 12.58 8.65 -1.89
N THR A 434 12.69 7.37 -1.54
CA THR A 434 13.70 6.46 -2.11
C THR A 434 13.09 5.08 -2.36
N PRO A 435 13.76 4.18 -3.11
CA PRO A 435 13.26 2.83 -3.36
C PRO A 435 12.91 2.01 -2.09
N THR A 436 13.44 2.41 -0.92
CA THR A 436 13.27 1.74 0.38
C THR A 436 12.34 2.47 1.36
N ASP A 437 11.88 3.70 1.07
CA ASP A 437 11.32 4.61 2.11
C ASP A 437 9.82 4.42 2.43
N THR A 438 9.15 3.43 1.84
CA THR A 438 7.69 3.20 2.04
C THR A 438 7.29 2.64 3.39
N LEU A 439 8.28 2.22 4.17
CA LEU A 439 8.08 1.69 5.51
C LEU A 439 8.89 2.47 6.55
N LYS A 440 9.23 3.72 6.24
CA LYS A 440 9.87 4.62 7.20
C LYS A 440 8.82 5.42 7.94
N LEU A 441 8.78 5.21 9.25
CA LEU A 441 8.00 6.03 10.16
C LEU A 441 8.55 7.47 10.15
N GLN A 442 7.71 8.44 9.80
CA GLN A 442 8.06 9.85 9.85
C GLN A 442 7.79 10.41 11.25
N PRO A 443 8.70 11.21 11.83
CA PRO A 443 8.48 11.81 13.14
C PRO A 443 7.28 12.76 13.16
N ALA A 444 6.60 12.86 14.30
CA ALA A 444 5.58 13.87 14.56
C ALA A 444 6.10 15.30 14.25
N ASN A 445 5.26 16.15 13.66
CA ASN A 445 5.57 17.55 13.31
C ASN A 445 6.80 17.74 12.40
N SER A 446 7.29 16.68 11.75
CA SER A 446 8.38 16.78 10.78
C SER A 446 7.85 17.15 9.39
N ILE A 447 8.68 17.84 8.61
CA ILE A 447 8.39 18.07 7.19
C ILE A 447 9.12 17.02 6.38
N LYS A 448 8.38 16.24 5.58
CA LYS A 448 8.92 15.30 4.62
C LYS A 448 8.68 15.81 3.20
N VAL A 449 9.78 16.16 2.53
CA VAL A 449 9.76 16.60 1.14
C VAL A 449 9.90 15.40 0.22
N LEU A 450 9.02 15.29 -0.76
CA LEU A 450 9.04 14.30 -1.83
C LEU A 450 9.32 15.00 -3.16
N GLY A 451 10.11 14.40 -4.04
CA GLY A 451 10.28 14.86 -5.43
C GLY A 451 11.48 15.76 -5.68
N ASP A 452 12.22 16.06 -4.62
CA ASP A 452 13.44 16.86 -4.66
C ASP A 452 14.68 15.95 -4.64
N PRO A 453 15.38 15.76 -5.79
CA PRO A 453 16.57 14.94 -5.85
C PRO A 453 17.73 15.49 -5.01
N SER A 454 17.76 16.80 -4.73
CA SER A 454 18.78 17.40 -3.85
C SER A 454 18.65 16.95 -2.40
N LYS A 455 17.46 16.48 -1.99
CA LYS A 455 17.17 15.91 -0.67
C LYS A 455 17.29 14.38 -0.67
N GLY A 456 17.97 13.81 -1.66
CA GLY A 456 18.17 12.36 -1.81
C GLY A 456 16.93 11.62 -2.33
N GLY A 457 16.01 12.35 -2.98
CA GLY A 457 14.72 11.85 -3.45
C GLY A 457 14.73 11.31 -4.89
N ALA A 458 13.73 10.49 -5.25
CA ALA A 458 13.34 10.34 -6.66
C ALA A 458 12.81 11.69 -7.20
N SER A 459 12.98 11.93 -8.51
CA SER A 459 12.48 13.12 -9.20
C SER A 459 11.34 12.75 -10.13
N TRP A 460 10.24 13.49 -10.07
CA TRP A 460 9.12 13.38 -11.02
C TRP A 460 8.97 14.68 -11.77
N GLN A 461 8.91 14.59 -13.08
CA GLN A 461 8.73 15.73 -13.97
C GLN A 461 7.31 15.73 -14.50
N ILE A 462 6.71 16.91 -14.59
CA ILE A 462 5.44 17.09 -15.30
C ILE A 462 5.68 16.81 -16.78
N SER A 463 4.80 16.01 -17.37
CA SER A 463 4.71 15.79 -18.81
C SER A 463 3.25 15.75 -19.22
N ALA A 464 2.98 15.81 -20.53
CA ALA A 464 1.64 15.58 -21.05
C ALA A 464 1.03 14.25 -20.56
N PRO A 465 -0.30 14.16 -20.39
CA PRO A 465 -1.29 15.21 -20.65
C PRO A 465 -1.35 16.29 -19.57
N TYR A 466 -1.64 17.53 -19.99
CA TYR A 466 -1.77 18.68 -19.09
C TYR A 466 -3.22 18.94 -18.71
N GLY A 467 -3.45 19.49 -17.53
CA GLY A 467 -4.78 19.88 -17.07
C GLY A 467 -4.84 20.08 -15.58
N THR A 468 -5.83 19.44 -14.96
CA THR A 468 -6.00 19.43 -13.50
C THR A 468 -5.64 18.05 -13.00
N ASP A 469 -4.76 17.99 -12.02
CA ASP A 469 -4.30 16.80 -11.33
C ASP A 469 -4.55 16.91 -9.82
N LEU A 470 -4.48 15.79 -9.10
CA LEU A 470 -4.77 15.73 -7.66
C LEU A 470 -3.62 15.07 -6.91
N VAL A 471 -3.14 15.72 -5.84
CA VAL A 471 -2.24 15.08 -4.88
C VAL A 471 -3.02 14.75 -3.61
N ILE A 472 -2.94 13.50 -3.17
CA ILE A 472 -3.46 13.03 -1.90
C ILE A 472 -2.29 12.58 -1.04
N SER A 473 -2.29 12.93 0.24
CA SER A 473 -1.37 12.34 1.22
C SER A 473 -2.10 11.83 2.45
N ILE A 474 -1.59 10.75 3.01
CA ILE A 474 -2.22 9.98 4.08
C ILE A 474 -1.15 9.63 5.11
N ALA A 475 -1.40 9.97 6.37
CA ALA A 475 -0.55 9.66 7.50
C ALA A 475 -1.25 8.68 8.45
N THR A 476 -0.64 7.52 8.69
CA THR A 476 -1.21 6.43 9.50
C THR A 476 -0.24 5.93 10.58
N SER A 477 -0.73 5.43 11.71
CA SER A 477 0.15 4.87 12.77
C SER A 477 0.83 3.56 12.39
N SER A 478 0.29 2.83 11.42
CA SER A 478 0.90 1.65 10.80
C SER A 478 0.87 1.80 9.29
N PRO A 479 1.70 1.08 8.51
CA PRO A 479 1.69 1.20 7.06
C PRO A 479 0.29 0.98 6.49
N LEU A 480 -0.20 1.93 5.68
CA LEU A 480 -1.52 1.85 5.04
C LEU A 480 -1.63 0.60 4.15
N PHE A 481 -0.53 0.24 3.49
CA PHE A 481 -0.39 -1.00 2.73
C PHE A 481 0.77 -1.82 3.27
N SER A 482 0.60 -3.15 3.35
CA SER A 482 1.65 -4.08 3.79
C SER A 482 2.77 -4.26 2.77
N VAL A 483 2.50 -3.88 1.52
CA VAL A 483 3.46 -3.86 0.41
C VAL A 483 3.38 -2.50 -0.25
N ARG A 484 4.53 -1.98 -0.65
CA ARG A 484 4.65 -0.78 -1.49
C ARG A 484 3.77 -0.93 -2.73
N ARG A 485 2.96 0.09 -3.02
CA ARG A 485 2.23 0.16 -4.30
C ARG A 485 3.24 0.29 -5.45
N PRO A 486 2.93 -0.19 -6.66
CA PRO A 486 3.78 0.02 -7.83
C PRO A 486 4.12 1.51 -8.03
N GLN A 487 5.08 1.85 -8.89
CA GLN A 487 5.40 3.26 -9.14
C GLN A 487 4.18 4.00 -9.70
N ASP A 488 3.47 3.33 -10.59
CA ASP A 488 2.23 3.77 -11.19
C ASP A 488 1.24 2.61 -11.34
N GLU A 489 -0.05 2.92 -11.28
CA GLU A 489 -1.15 1.99 -11.56
C GLU A 489 -2.43 2.75 -11.95
N ASN A 490 -3.44 2.02 -12.44
CA ASN A 490 -4.71 2.64 -12.78
C ASN A 490 -5.53 2.98 -11.52
N ALA A 491 -6.15 4.16 -11.50
CA ALA A 491 -7.00 4.60 -10.39
C ALA A 491 -8.15 3.63 -10.10
N SER A 492 -8.72 2.98 -11.12
CA SER A 492 -9.81 2.02 -10.94
C SER A 492 -9.37 0.75 -10.18
N ASP A 493 -8.10 0.37 -10.30
CA ASP A 493 -7.50 -0.75 -9.55
C ASP A 493 -7.04 -0.31 -8.15
N TYR A 494 -6.51 0.91 -8.03
CA TYR A 494 -5.99 1.44 -6.77
C TYR A 494 -7.10 1.78 -5.76
N LEU A 495 -8.15 2.47 -6.19
CA LEU A 495 -9.15 3.06 -5.30
C LEU A 495 -9.91 2.03 -4.43
N PRO A 496 -10.28 0.82 -4.92
CA PRO A 496 -10.83 -0.22 -4.08
C PRO A 496 -9.87 -0.64 -2.95
N ALA A 497 -8.58 -0.79 -3.25
CA ALA A 497 -7.56 -1.14 -2.26
C ALA A 497 -7.36 -0.02 -1.23
N LEU A 498 -7.32 1.24 -1.68
CA LEU A 498 -7.22 2.41 -0.81
C LEU A 498 -8.40 2.49 0.17
N ARG A 499 -9.64 2.29 -0.31
CA ARG A 499 -10.83 2.32 0.55
C ARG A 499 -10.77 1.25 1.63
N ALA A 500 -10.42 0.02 1.26
CA ALA A 500 -10.29 -1.09 2.20
C ALA A 500 -9.19 -0.81 3.25
N ALA A 501 -8.04 -0.28 2.82
CA ALA A 501 -6.94 0.07 3.71
C ALA A 501 -7.32 1.16 4.72
N LEU A 502 -7.96 2.24 4.27
CA LEU A 502 -8.41 3.32 5.14
C LEU A 502 -9.47 2.84 6.14
N GLN A 503 -10.41 2.00 5.69
CA GLN A 503 -11.44 1.42 6.56
C GLN A 503 -10.83 0.51 7.63
N ASN A 504 -9.84 -0.30 7.26
CA ASN A 504 -9.10 -1.14 8.20
C ASN A 504 -8.31 -0.31 9.22
N ALA A 505 -7.63 0.75 8.77
CA ALA A 505 -6.89 1.65 9.66
C ALA A 505 -7.82 2.33 10.68
N ALA A 506 -8.96 2.85 10.20
CA ALA A 506 -9.95 3.51 11.06
C ALA A 506 -10.61 2.52 12.06
N SER A 507 -11.01 1.33 11.60
CA SER A 507 -11.64 0.32 12.48
C SER A 507 -10.68 -0.28 13.49
N SER A 508 -9.38 -0.28 13.21
CA SER A 508 -8.33 -0.71 14.14
C SER A 508 -7.93 0.36 15.16
N GLY A 509 -8.56 1.54 15.14
CA GLY A 509 -8.27 2.65 16.06
C GLY A 509 -6.91 3.31 15.84
N GLN A 510 -6.35 3.21 14.63
CA GLN A 510 -5.09 3.89 14.29
C GLN A 510 -5.30 5.41 14.19
N ASN A 511 -4.27 6.19 14.50
CA ASN A 511 -4.29 7.60 14.09
C ASN A 511 -4.20 7.66 12.56
N LEU A 512 -5.14 8.37 11.96
CA LEU A 512 -5.30 8.53 10.52
C LEU A 512 -5.58 10.00 10.22
N SER A 513 -4.82 10.57 9.30
CA SER A 513 -5.01 11.92 8.79
C SER A 513 -4.80 11.92 7.29
N VAL A 514 -5.64 12.65 6.57
CA VAL A 514 -5.60 12.77 5.11
C VAL A 514 -5.52 14.24 4.71
N ALA A 515 -4.87 14.52 3.59
CA ALA A 515 -4.77 15.83 2.99
C ALA A 515 -4.85 15.71 1.46
N ALA A 516 -5.40 16.72 0.80
CA ALA A 516 -5.52 16.73 -0.66
C ALA A 516 -5.37 18.16 -1.20
N ILE A 517 -4.66 18.29 -2.33
CA ILE A 517 -4.49 19.57 -3.05
C ILE A 517 -4.64 19.36 -4.55
N GLN A 518 -5.18 20.38 -5.22
CA GLN A 518 -5.21 20.45 -6.68
C GLN A 518 -3.84 20.89 -7.21
N VAL A 519 -3.45 20.34 -8.35
CA VAL A 519 -2.29 20.79 -9.13
C VAL A 519 -2.76 21.11 -10.53
N ILE A 520 -2.40 22.29 -11.06
CA ILE A 520 -2.69 22.65 -12.46
C ILE A 520 -1.41 22.45 -13.26
N THR A 521 -1.48 21.66 -14.32
CA THR A 521 -0.35 21.36 -15.21
C THR A 521 -0.56 22.03 -16.57
N GLN A 522 0.51 22.59 -17.15
CA GLN A 522 0.47 23.36 -18.39
C GLN A 522 1.69 23.06 -19.30
N PRO A 523 1.57 23.21 -20.62
CA PRO A 523 2.75 23.27 -21.49
C PRO A 523 3.62 24.50 -21.15
N LYS A 524 4.90 24.43 -21.50
CA LYS A 524 5.85 25.56 -21.37
C LYS A 524 5.56 26.72 -22.31
#